data_AF-A0A9P9YD42-F1
#
_entry.id   AF-A0A9P9YD42-F1
#
_cell.length_a   1.000
_cell.length_b   1.000
_cell.length_c   1.000
_cell.angle_alpha   90.00
_cell.angle_beta   90.00
_cell.angle_gamma   90.00
#
_symmetry.space_group_name_H-M   'P 1'
#
loop_
_entity.id
_entity.type
_entity.pdbx_description
1 polymer ?
#
loop_
_entity_poly.entity_id
_entity_poly.type
_entity_poly.pdbx_seq_one_letter_code
_entity_poly.pdbx_strand_id
1 'polypeptide(L)'
;MATSGVILLSIFLLSATLTSGQQIRENEEKREAVRSVRLLDRFDNRYPDGSYEYRFELDDGTARYERGYFAKINEVKTLMVVGYYSYRMTDGRYITVFYNADQFGYRQNQSITPQVYPNLPRSIDVPMARSDPEPTASSSSSSSSNSQSHYQSRSEVHGSPSPSITTTTPRGAGTNRRGRY
;
A
#
# COMPACT_ATOMS: atom_id res chain seq x y z
N MET A 1 -1.35 44.08 79.91
CA MET A 1 -1.91 42.75 79.67
C MET A 1 -3.13 42.90 78.77
N ALA A 2 -2.97 42.69 77.46
CA ALA A 2 -4.09 42.59 76.51
C ALA A 2 -3.69 41.59 75.41
N THR A 3 -4.39 40.46 75.41
CA THR A 3 -4.26 39.29 74.52
C THR A 3 -4.92 39.59 73.17
N SER A 4 -4.16 39.52 72.07
CA SER A 4 -4.13 38.41 71.10
C SER A 4 -5.50 38.07 70.49
N GLY A 5 -5.73 38.48 69.24
CA GLY A 5 -6.96 38.16 68.52
C GLY A 5 -6.96 38.47 67.03
N VAL A 6 -5.90 38.14 66.28
CA VAL A 6 -5.93 38.18 64.80
C VAL A 6 -4.94 37.16 64.20
N ILE A 7 -5.11 35.86 64.45
CA ILE A 7 -4.32 34.83 63.73
C ILE A 7 -5.19 33.59 63.46
N LEU A 8 -6.31 33.75 62.76
CA LEU A 8 -7.10 32.60 62.30
C LEU A 8 -7.73 32.79 60.90
N LEU A 9 -7.14 33.63 60.04
CA LEU A 9 -7.64 33.80 58.66
C LEU A 9 -6.53 33.94 57.61
N SER A 10 -5.46 33.16 57.73
CA SER A 10 -4.37 33.14 56.72
C SER A 10 -3.94 31.74 56.28
N ILE A 11 -4.51 30.67 56.85
CA ILE A 11 -4.09 29.29 56.52
C ILE A 11 -4.83 28.72 55.31
N PHE A 12 -5.95 29.32 54.87
CA PHE A 12 -6.75 28.77 53.76
C PHE A 12 -6.35 29.26 52.35
N LEU A 13 -5.37 30.18 52.22
CA LEU A 13 -4.93 30.71 50.93
C LEU A 13 -3.61 30.10 50.41
N LEU A 14 -3.02 29.14 51.13
CA LEU A 14 -1.75 28.52 50.76
C LEU A 14 -1.85 27.06 50.28
N SER A 15 -3.06 26.55 50.05
CA SER A 15 -3.30 25.17 49.59
C SER A 15 -3.60 25.05 48.08
N ALA A 16 -3.69 26.16 47.35
CA ALA A 16 -4.20 26.17 45.96
C ALA A 16 -3.13 26.22 44.85
N THR A 17 -1.84 26.00 45.13
CA THR A 17 -0.78 26.09 44.09
C THR A 17 -0.02 24.80 43.80
N LEU A 18 -0.36 23.67 44.43
CA LEU A 18 0.34 22.40 44.19
C LEU A 18 -0.40 21.40 43.27
N THR A 19 -1.52 21.77 42.65
CA THR A 19 -2.26 20.86 41.76
C THR A 19 -1.73 20.83 40.33
N SER A 20 -1.12 21.91 39.83
CA SER A 20 -0.73 22.01 38.41
C SER A 20 0.43 21.09 38.00
N GLY A 21 1.34 20.76 38.92
CA GLY A 21 2.52 19.94 38.62
C GLY A 21 2.22 18.45 38.42
N GLN A 22 1.22 17.90 39.11
CA GLN A 22 0.78 16.51 38.92
C GLN A 22 0.00 16.34 37.62
N GLN A 23 -0.80 17.34 37.24
CA GLN A 23 -1.65 17.28 36.06
C GLN A 23 -0.86 17.37 34.74
N ILE A 24 0.32 18.00 34.75
CA ILE A 24 1.26 18.00 33.61
C ILE A 24 1.91 16.61 33.47
N ARG A 25 2.37 16.00 34.57
CA ARG A 25 3.01 14.67 34.57
C ARG A 25 2.05 13.55 34.17
N GLU A 26 0.79 13.59 34.61
CA GLU A 26 -0.23 12.60 34.23
C GLU A 26 -0.64 12.72 32.75
N ASN A 27 -0.66 13.94 32.21
CA ASN A 27 -0.86 14.15 30.76
C ASN A 27 0.35 13.74 29.92
N GLU A 28 1.55 13.78 30.48
CA GLU A 28 2.79 13.28 29.86
C GLU A 28 2.82 11.74 29.88
N GLU A 29 2.45 11.09 30.99
CA GLU A 29 2.28 9.64 31.07
C GLU A 29 1.18 9.11 30.12
N LYS A 30 0.08 9.84 29.93
CA LYS A 30 -0.94 9.50 28.92
C LYS A 30 -0.47 9.70 27.48
N ARG A 31 0.50 10.60 27.23
CA ARG A 31 1.19 10.76 25.94
C ARG A 31 2.28 9.70 25.73
N GLU A 32 2.79 9.15 26.83
CA GLU A 32 3.84 8.14 26.90
C GLU A 32 3.29 6.71 27.11
N ALA A 33 1.97 6.52 27.01
CA ALA A 33 1.40 5.24 26.60
C ALA A 33 1.79 5.01 25.12
N VAL A 34 3.08 4.74 24.91
CA VAL A 34 3.67 4.32 23.65
C VAL A 34 2.85 3.14 23.18
N ARG A 35 1.96 3.38 22.23
CA ARG A 35 1.25 2.30 21.56
C ARG A 35 2.35 1.50 20.87
N SER A 36 2.77 0.40 21.49
CA SER A 36 3.82 -0.44 20.94
C SER A 36 3.33 -0.94 19.59
N VAL A 37 4.00 -0.46 18.54
CA VAL A 37 3.66 -0.86 17.18
C VAL A 37 4.03 -2.34 17.04
N ARG A 38 3.07 -3.15 16.63
CA ARG A 38 3.24 -4.59 16.54
C ARG A 38 3.62 -4.99 15.12
N LEU A 39 4.56 -5.93 15.02
CA LEU A 39 4.90 -6.58 13.77
C LEU A 39 3.75 -7.48 13.32
N LEU A 40 3.17 -7.21 12.16
CA LEU A 40 2.15 -8.04 11.52
C LEU A 40 2.80 -9.14 10.68
N ASP A 41 3.86 -8.80 9.98
CA ASP A 41 4.48 -9.68 9.02
C ASP A 41 5.95 -9.33 8.78
N ARG A 42 6.75 -10.34 8.48
CA ARG A 42 8.18 -10.23 8.22
C ARG A 42 8.62 -11.33 7.27
N PHE A 43 9.51 -10.96 6.35
CA PHE A 43 10.21 -11.90 5.49
C PHE A 43 11.63 -11.39 5.24
N ASP A 44 12.59 -12.30 5.31
CA ASP A 44 14.01 -12.02 5.14
C ASP A 44 14.65 -13.26 4.53
N ASN A 45 15.09 -13.15 3.28
CA ASN A 45 15.72 -14.23 2.54
C ASN A 45 17.03 -13.76 1.92
N ARG A 46 18.09 -14.57 2.05
CA ARG A 46 19.44 -14.29 1.54
C ARG A 46 19.84 -15.41 0.60
N TYR A 47 20.25 -15.05 -0.62
CA TYR A 47 20.62 -16.01 -1.64
C TYR A 47 22.15 -16.18 -1.72
N PRO A 48 22.66 -17.35 -2.18
CA PRO A 48 24.09 -17.61 -2.28
C PRO A 48 24.87 -16.67 -3.21
N ASP A 49 24.20 -16.07 -4.20
CA ASP A 49 24.79 -15.11 -5.14
C ASP A 49 24.98 -13.70 -4.55
N GLY A 50 24.51 -13.51 -3.31
CA GLY A 50 24.50 -12.27 -2.54
C GLY A 50 23.24 -11.43 -2.72
N SER A 51 22.31 -11.82 -3.59
CA SER A 51 21.01 -11.16 -3.70
C SER A 51 20.18 -11.40 -2.42
N TYR A 52 19.16 -10.58 -2.20
CA TYR A 52 18.30 -10.71 -1.03
C TYR A 52 16.90 -10.17 -1.28
N GLU A 53 15.98 -10.57 -0.42
CA GLU A 53 14.63 -10.05 -0.38
C GLU A 53 14.21 -9.86 1.09
N TYR A 54 13.70 -8.67 1.38
CA TYR A 54 13.34 -8.24 2.72
C TYR A 54 12.03 -7.48 2.70
N ARG A 55 11.15 -7.77 3.67
CA ARG A 55 9.93 -6.99 3.87
C ARG A 55 9.43 -7.09 5.30
N PHE A 56 8.71 -6.06 5.73
CA PHE A 56 7.96 -6.08 6.99
C PHE A 56 6.69 -5.24 6.87
N GLU A 57 5.75 -5.53 7.76
CA GLU A 57 4.50 -4.80 7.92
C GLU A 57 4.19 -4.64 9.40
N LEU A 58 3.79 -3.43 9.79
CA LEU A 58 3.45 -3.04 11.15
C LEU A 58 1.95 -2.71 11.25
N ASP A 59 1.38 -2.81 12.44
CA ASP A 59 -0.05 -2.62 12.67
C ASP A 59 -0.53 -1.17 12.65
N ASP A 60 0.38 -0.20 12.63
CA ASP A 60 0.12 1.21 12.35
C ASP A 60 0.01 1.50 10.83
N GLY A 61 0.24 0.48 9.99
CA GLY A 61 0.24 0.57 8.53
C GLY A 61 1.57 1.03 7.93
N THR A 62 2.64 1.07 8.72
CA THR A 62 4.00 1.20 8.21
C THR A 62 4.43 -0.11 7.57
N ALA A 63 4.95 -0.06 6.35
CA ALA A 63 5.42 -1.25 5.62
C ALA A 63 6.62 -0.92 4.75
N ARG A 64 7.48 -1.92 4.52
CA ARG A 64 8.61 -1.84 3.58
C ARG A 64 8.76 -3.15 2.83
N TYR A 65 9.11 -3.05 1.56
CA TYR A 65 9.64 -4.14 0.75
C TYR A 65 10.92 -3.68 0.07
N GLU A 66 11.88 -4.58 -0.03
CA GLU A 66 13.16 -4.35 -0.70
C GLU A 66 13.68 -5.65 -1.29
N ARG A 67 14.17 -5.58 -2.53
CA ARG A 67 14.86 -6.67 -3.20
C ARG A 67 16.17 -6.15 -3.78
N GLY A 68 17.27 -6.73 -3.33
CA GLY A 68 18.61 -6.48 -3.86
C GLY A 68 19.02 -7.58 -4.82
N TYR A 69 19.53 -7.21 -5.99
CA TYR A 69 20.03 -8.13 -7.01
C TYR A 69 21.27 -7.54 -7.70
N PHE A 70 22.02 -8.36 -8.42
CA PHE A 70 23.20 -7.89 -9.12
C PHE A 70 22.97 -7.83 -10.63
N ALA A 71 23.43 -6.76 -11.25
CA ALA A 71 23.49 -6.61 -12.71
C ALA A 71 24.94 -6.37 -13.15
N LYS A 72 25.30 -6.79 -14.37
CA LYS A 72 26.59 -6.42 -14.98
C LYS A 72 26.43 -5.09 -15.71
N ILE A 73 27.13 -4.05 -15.26
CA ILE A 73 27.17 -2.73 -15.90
C ILE A 73 28.62 -2.47 -16.29
N ASN A 74 28.92 -2.35 -17.58
CA ASN A 74 30.29 -2.19 -18.09
C ASN A 74 31.24 -3.25 -17.51
N GLU A 75 30.83 -4.52 -17.54
CA GLU A 75 31.57 -5.68 -17.00
C GLU A 75 31.76 -5.71 -15.48
N VAL A 76 31.27 -4.70 -14.76
CA VAL A 76 31.31 -4.65 -13.29
C VAL A 76 30.01 -5.22 -12.71
N LYS A 77 30.14 -6.12 -11.72
CA LYS A 77 29.01 -6.62 -10.93
C LYS A 77 28.54 -5.50 -10.00
N THR A 78 27.41 -4.89 -10.32
CA THR A 78 26.84 -3.75 -9.58
C THR A 78 25.58 -4.18 -8.83
N LEU A 79 25.48 -3.79 -7.56
CA LEU A 79 24.28 -4.00 -6.75
C LEU A 79 23.17 -3.04 -7.18
N MET A 80 22.02 -3.61 -7.52
CA MET A 80 20.77 -2.92 -7.80
C MET A 80 19.79 -3.22 -6.67
N VAL A 81 19.07 -2.22 -6.19
CA VAL A 81 18.01 -2.37 -5.19
C VAL A 81 16.73 -1.76 -5.74
N VAL A 82 15.63 -2.48 -5.60
CA VAL A 82 14.28 -1.97 -5.87
C VAL A 82 13.41 -2.20 -4.65
N GLY A 83 12.47 -1.30 -4.41
CA GLY A 83 11.60 -1.45 -3.26
C GLY A 83 10.52 -0.40 -3.17
N TYR A 84 9.79 -0.50 -2.06
CA TYR A 84 8.87 0.55 -1.64
C TYR A 84 8.87 0.68 -0.13
N TYR A 85 8.41 1.84 0.35
CA TYR A 85 7.96 2.00 1.73
C TYR A 85 6.58 2.66 1.74
N SER A 86 5.80 2.35 2.77
CA SER A 86 4.48 2.90 2.99
C SER A 86 4.31 3.32 4.45
N TYR A 87 3.63 4.43 4.71
CA TYR A 87 3.25 4.84 6.06
C TYR A 87 2.01 5.73 6.04
N ARG A 88 1.34 5.82 7.20
CA ARG A 88 0.18 6.67 7.39
C ARG A 88 0.59 8.13 7.63
N MET A 89 0.07 9.04 6.82
CA MET A 89 0.24 10.48 6.95
C MET A 89 -0.60 11.06 8.10
N THR A 90 -0.29 12.31 8.48
CA THR A 90 -1.03 13.05 9.51
C THR A 90 -2.48 13.36 9.14
N ASP A 91 -2.79 13.44 7.85
CA ASP A 91 -4.15 13.63 7.32
C ASP A 91 -4.97 12.32 7.26
N GLY A 92 -4.39 11.21 7.71
CA GLY A 92 -5.00 9.89 7.74
C GLY A 92 -4.87 9.07 6.46
N ARG A 93 -4.41 9.67 5.34
CA ARG A 93 -4.09 8.95 4.10
C ARG A 93 -2.80 8.15 4.26
N TYR A 94 -2.53 7.24 3.33
CA TYR A 94 -1.24 6.54 3.25
C TYR A 94 -0.39 7.14 2.14
N ILE A 95 0.92 7.18 2.33
CA ILE A 95 1.86 7.35 1.22
C ILE A 95 2.49 6.00 0.92
N THR A 96 2.67 5.67 -0.35
CA THR A 96 3.59 4.61 -0.78
C THR A 96 4.56 5.19 -1.78
N VAL A 97 5.84 4.99 -1.55
CA VAL A 97 6.93 5.47 -2.41
C VAL A 97 7.67 4.28 -2.97
N PHE A 98 7.73 4.20 -4.29
CA PHE A 98 8.53 3.21 -5.03
C PHE A 98 9.87 3.83 -5.39
N TYR A 99 10.94 3.06 -5.24
CA TYR A 99 12.30 3.54 -5.47
C TYR A 99 13.19 2.48 -6.10
N ASN A 100 14.31 2.96 -6.64
CA ASN A 100 15.47 2.14 -6.95
C ASN A 100 16.73 2.78 -6.35
N ALA A 101 17.74 1.96 -6.08
CA ALA A 101 19.06 2.42 -5.70
C ALA A 101 20.13 1.60 -6.42
N ASP A 102 21.17 2.28 -6.90
CA ASP A 102 22.29 1.70 -7.63
C ASP A 102 23.55 2.57 -7.47
N GLN A 103 24.52 2.42 -8.38
CA GLN A 103 25.75 3.22 -8.41
C GLN A 103 25.53 4.74 -8.49
N PHE A 104 24.35 5.21 -8.92
CA PHE A 104 23.99 6.62 -8.95
C PHE A 104 23.16 7.04 -7.72
N GLY A 105 23.11 6.20 -6.69
CA GLY A 105 22.40 6.46 -5.45
C GLY A 105 20.89 6.16 -5.52
N TYR A 106 20.18 6.61 -4.49
CA TYR A 106 18.73 6.43 -4.34
C TYR A 106 17.95 7.36 -5.26
N ARG A 107 16.91 6.83 -5.92
CA ARG A 107 15.97 7.59 -6.73
C ARG A 107 14.55 7.12 -6.49
N GLN A 108 13.66 8.09 -6.27
CA GLN A 108 12.22 7.84 -6.20
C GLN A 108 11.66 7.72 -7.62
N ASN A 109 10.93 6.64 -7.88
CA ASN A 109 10.32 6.36 -9.17
C ASN A 109 8.88 6.88 -9.25
N GLN A 110 8.08 6.57 -8.23
CA GLN A 110 6.67 6.91 -8.17
C GLN A 110 6.22 7.03 -6.72
N SER A 111 5.19 7.83 -6.47
CA SER A 111 4.43 7.77 -5.23
C SER A 111 2.92 7.73 -5.49
N ILE A 112 2.19 7.12 -4.56
CA ILE A 112 0.73 7.08 -4.54
C ILE A 112 0.23 7.46 -3.15
N THR A 113 -0.96 8.06 -3.09
CA THR A 113 -1.54 8.56 -1.83
C THR A 113 -3.00 8.16 -1.64
N PRO A 114 -3.31 6.87 -1.41
CA PRO A 114 -4.67 6.40 -1.18
C PRO A 114 -5.21 6.80 0.20
N GLN A 115 -6.53 6.90 0.34
CA GLN A 115 -7.19 7.14 1.63
C GLN A 115 -7.28 5.88 2.50
N VAL A 116 -7.26 4.71 1.88
CA VAL A 116 -7.27 3.41 2.54
C VAL A 116 -5.89 2.77 2.47
N TYR A 117 -5.62 1.81 3.35
CA TYR A 117 -4.37 1.06 3.30
C TYR A 117 -4.14 0.47 1.90
N PRO A 118 -2.98 0.71 1.28
CA PRO A 118 -2.70 0.27 -0.09
C PRO A 118 -2.61 -1.25 -0.19
N ASN A 119 -3.02 -1.80 -1.33
CA ASN A 119 -2.74 -3.20 -1.65
C ASN A 119 -1.28 -3.32 -2.13
N LEU A 120 -0.38 -3.62 -1.20
CA LEU A 120 1.07 -3.59 -1.44
C LEU A 120 1.56 -4.87 -2.12
N PRO A 121 2.41 -4.77 -3.16
CA PRO A 121 3.00 -5.94 -3.80
C PRO A 121 3.81 -6.78 -2.80
N ARG A 122 3.66 -8.09 -2.84
CA ARG A 122 4.41 -9.01 -1.97
C ARG A 122 5.77 -9.41 -2.53
N SER A 123 5.97 -9.17 -3.82
CA SER A 123 7.21 -9.37 -4.55
C SER A 123 7.34 -8.32 -5.66
N ILE A 124 8.57 -7.96 -5.99
CA ILE A 124 8.89 -7.16 -7.18
C ILE A 124 9.75 -8.02 -8.11
N ASP A 125 9.34 -8.13 -9.36
CA ASP A 125 10.12 -8.81 -10.39
C ASP A 125 11.37 -7.99 -10.70
N VAL A 126 12.52 -8.66 -10.64
CA VAL A 126 13.82 -8.08 -11.01
C VAL A 126 14.37 -8.84 -12.21
N PRO A 127 15.13 -8.18 -13.09
CA PRO A 127 15.91 -8.86 -14.09
C PRO A 127 16.94 -9.75 -13.36
N MET A 128 16.63 -11.03 -13.19
CA MET A 128 17.58 -11.97 -12.64
C MET A 128 18.75 -12.02 -13.62
N ALA A 129 19.97 -11.75 -13.14
CA ALA A 129 21.16 -12.01 -13.93
C ALA A 129 21.09 -13.48 -14.33
N ARG A 130 20.93 -13.76 -15.63
CA ARG A 130 21.01 -15.12 -16.15
C ARG A 130 22.35 -15.66 -15.67
N SER A 131 22.34 -16.60 -14.72
CA SER A 131 23.48 -17.47 -14.54
C SER A 131 23.63 -18.17 -15.88
N ASP A 132 24.72 -17.88 -16.58
CA ASP A 132 25.03 -18.50 -17.87
C ASP A 132 24.76 -20.01 -17.75
N PRO A 133 23.89 -20.60 -18.57
CA PRO A 133 23.75 -22.04 -18.56
C PRO A 133 25.09 -22.61 -19.04
N GLU A 134 25.66 -23.51 -18.24
CA GLU A 134 26.59 -24.52 -18.74
C GLU A 134 26.06 -25.04 -20.10
N PRO A 135 26.90 -25.17 -21.15
CA PRO A 135 26.41 -25.50 -22.48
C PRO A 135 26.00 -26.98 -22.49
N THR A 136 24.77 -27.25 -22.09
CA THR A 136 24.10 -28.51 -22.35
C THR A 136 22.95 -28.26 -23.33
N ALA A 137 22.90 -29.15 -24.31
CA ALA A 137 22.25 -28.97 -25.59
C ALA A 137 20.75 -28.65 -25.51
N SER A 138 20.33 -27.82 -26.46
CA SER A 138 18.99 -27.70 -27.05
C SER A 138 17.85 -28.52 -26.42
N SER A 139 16.86 -27.83 -25.86
CA SER A 139 15.46 -28.18 -26.11
C SER A 139 14.57 -26.93 -26.09
N SER A 140 13.90 -26.73 -27.21
CA SER A 140 12.86 -25.75 -27.44
C SER A 140 11.62 -26.06 -26.60
N SER A 141 11.11 -25.07 -25.86
CA SER A 141 9.66 -24.96 -25.66
C SER A 141 9.27 -23.51 -25.41
N SER A 142 8.52 -22.97 -26.36
CA SER A 142 7.77 -21.73 -26.28
C SER A 142 6.58 -21.90 -25.35
N SER A 143 6.41 -21.02 -24.36
CA SER A 143 5.12 -20.86 -23.68
C SER A 143 4.88 -19.38 -23.37
N SER A 144 4.16 -18.74 -24.29
CA SER A 144 3.58 -17.42 -24.12
C SER A 144 2.30 -17.56 -23.27
N SER A 145 2.33 -17.14 -22.01
CA SER A 145 1.11 -17.05 -21.19
C SER A 145 0.55 -15.63 -21.25
N ASN A 146 -0.40 -15.45 -22.17
CA ASN A 146 -1.29 -14.30 -22.24
C ASN A 146 -2.29 -14.35 -21.07
N SER A 147 -2.31 -13.33 -20.22
CA SER A 147 -3.25 -13.22 -19.09
C SER A 147 -4.13 -12.00 -19.30
N GLN A 148 -5.28 -12.23 -19.94
CA GLN A 148 -6.33 -11.24 -20.16
C GLN A 148 -7.51 -11.65 -19.28
N SER A 149 -7.71 -10.98 -18.14
CA SER A 149 -8.82 -11.24 -17.23
C SER A 149 -9.99 -10.31 -17.54
N HIS A 150 -11.01 -10.87 -18.22
CA HIS A 150 -12.35 -10.31 -18.27
C HIS A 150 -13.16 -10.81 -17.08
N TYR A 151 -13.70 -9.90 -16.27
CA TYR A 151 -14.82 -10.18 -15.38
C TYR A 151 -16.12 -9.83 -16.09
N GLN A 152 -17.00 -10.82 -16.31
CA GLN A 152 -18.41 -10.58 -16.64
C GLN A 152 -19.28 -11.12 -15.52
N SER A 153 -20.13 -10.23 -15.01
CA SER A 153 -21.11 -10.46 -13.97
C SER A 153 -22.25 -11.35 -14.44
N ARG A 154 -22.72 -12.14 -13.48
CA ARG A 154 -23.83 -13.11 -13.50
C ARG A 154 -25.16 -12.42 -13.17
N SER A 155 -26.23 -12.80 -13.89
CA SER A 155 -27.60 -13.03 -13.36
C SER A 155 -28.41 -13.67 -14.51
N GLU A 156 -28.74 -14.97 -14.46
CA GLU A 156 -30.04 -15.52 -13.99
C GLU A 156 -31.26 -15.01 -14.81
N VAL A 157 -32.30 -15.74 -15.23
CA VAL A 157 -32.73 -17.15 -15.27
C VAL A 157 -34.07 -17.15 -16.06
N HIS A 158 -34.41 -18.26 -16.74
CA HIS A 158 -35.75 -18.71 -17.21
C HIS A 158 -36.43 -18.18 -18.50
N GLY A 159 -36.85 -19.15 -19.34
CA GLY A 159 -38.22 -19.23 -19.87
C GLY A 159 -38.38 -19.18 -21.40
N SER A 160 -38.81 -20.29 -22.00
CA SER A 160 -39.56 -20.35 -23.28
C SER A 160 -40.95 -20.94 -22.98
N PRO A 161 -42.00 -20.90 -23.85
CA PRO A 161 -42.12 -20.34 -25.21
C PRO A 161 -43.42 -19.48 -25.47
N SER A 162 -43.59 -19.04 -26.72
CA SER A 162 -44.72 -18.33 -27.40
C SER A 162 -46.17 -18.78 -27.07
N PRO A 163 -47.24 -17.96 -27.27
CA PRO A 163 -47.90 -17.80 -28.59
C PRO A 163 -48.52 -16.42 -28.97
N SER A 164 -48.84 -16.34 -30.26
CA SER A 164 -49.47 -15.31 -31.13
C SER A 164 -50.68 -14.52 -30.62
N ILE A 165 -50.82 -13.23 -31.03
CA ILE A 165 -52.08 -12.63 -31.55
C ILE A 165 -51.79 -11.43 -32.50
N THR A 166 -52.49 -11.41 -33.64
CA THR A 166 -52.63 -10.40 -34.71
C THR A 166 -53.30 -9.09 -34.24
N THR A 167 -53.06 -7.94 -34.92
CA THR A 167 -54.11 -6.98 -35.43
C THR A 167 -53.69 -5.49 -35.52
N THR A 168 -53.90 -4.91 -36.72
CA THR A 168 -54.22 -3.49 -37.09
C THR A 168 -53.13 -2.38 -37.19
N THR A 169 -52.58 -2.25 -38.41
CA THR A 169 -52.52 -1.10 -39.39
C THR A 169 -53.08 0.29 -38.98
N PRO A 170 -52.79 1.41 -39.71
CA PRO A 170 -51.52 2.04 -40.17
C PRO A 170 -51.43 3.55 -39.80
N ARG A 171 -50.27 4.21 -39.99
CA ARG A 171 -50.23 5.57 -40.57
C ARG A 171 -48.82 6.05 -40.92
N GLY A 172 -48.67 6.56 -42.13
CA GLY A 172 -47.85 7.74 -42.41
C GLY A 172 -46.54 7.53 -43.16
N ALA A 173 -46.59 7.81 -44.47
CA ALA A 173 -45.64 8.62 -45.26
C ALA A 173 -44.14 8.55 -44.91
N GLY A 174 -43.19 8.33 -45.82
CA GLY A 174 -43.19 8.36 -47.28
C GLY A 174 -41.73 8.55 -47.74
N THR A 175 -41.44 8.14 -49.00
CA THR A 175 -40.30 8.57 -49.85
C THR A 175 -38.88 8.21 -49.37
N ASN A 176 -37.89 7.67 -50.10
CA ASN A 176 -37.58 7.32 -51.50
C ASN A 176 -36.53 6.19 -51.42
N ARG A 177 -36.65 5.01 -52.04
CA ARG A 177 -36.35 4.63 -53.43
C ARG A 177 -35.02 5.15 -54.04
N ARG A 178 -34.20 4.16 -54.42
CA ARG A 178 -33.09 4.10 -55.43
C ARG A 178 -31.71 4.53 -54.92
N GLY A 179 -30.63 3.81 -55.18
CA GLY A 179 -30.42 2.62 -56.02
C GLY A 179 -28.91 2.41 -56.22
N ARG A 180 -28.53 1.14 -56.43
CA ARG A 180 -27.23 0.64 -56.90
C ARG A 180 -26.67 1.44 -58.08
N TYR A 181 -25.34 1.61 -58.15
CA TYR A 181 -24.39 0.68 -58.77
C TYR A 181 -23.07 0.76 -58.02
#